data_AF-A0A9W9Y986-F1
#
_entry.id   AF-A0A9W9Y986-F1
#
_cell.length_a   1.000
_cell.length_b   1.000
_cell.length_c   1.000
_cell.angle_alpha   90.00
_cell.angle_beta   90.00
_cell.angle_gamma   90.00
#
_symmetry.space_group_name_H-M   'P 1'
#
loop_
_entity.id
_entity.type
_entity.pdbx_description
1 polymer ?
#
loop_
_entity_poly.entity_id
_entity_poly.type
_entity_poly.pdbx_seq_one_letter_code
_entity_poly.pdbx_strand_id
1 'polypeptide(L)'
;MAENDDVAAYLIRMMWHERKTVVAVLDQMVNPHWPYLPKRKENYENDEEEEGIEGAWSSIPDDPFDYHFYYHILDGDEAGRPPKLMALEGNKQTDNEHFDRKDKSCLHLIAKSNNKDALQHPVVRMLIKTKWQSYGHWFLSIHAAFYVIFLLLLSYSLMYGSTKLDPTLYRGAADSLRGFCEIVTLLMVVFYICEEVNQMRNERHLYFKEWMNLFDWLGLLLILCIIPLRYADSNAQWMVASLAFLFNCLRIFKFSCVTRTTGLYTKTLSKIIKRDVTRFMVVFAVVFLSFCGSLFLSFRSSKQSQQFSGFGDVLLSGFRALSEQQPIAEDYSSFNWLSILLMLAYMGTVIVILLNILIAQMSTTYTQAKRVARLEYDVDRILLLTRMERFPLLNLRVKYYKEGDWISEIKLAKELLEFSEDRHPWESVEEKLNAIRDMMRKIVKTDEAWERMKCPPVKMAELQISYKSTSVSFGCSLVTLD
;
A
#
# COMPACT_ATOMS: atom_id res chain seq x y z
N MET A 1 -8.66 36.25 -9.21
CA MET A 1 -8.53 35.12 -8.28
C MET A 1 -9.47 33.96 -8.59
N ALA A 2 -10.74 34.17 -8.96
CA ALA A 2 -11.68 33.06 -9.25
C ALA A 2 -11.36 32.24 -10.52
N GLU A 3 -10.70 32.81 -11.53
CA GLU A 3 -10.57 32.19 -12.85
C GLU A 3 -9.47 31.11 -12.95
N ASN A 4 -8.42 31.17 -12.10
CA ASN A 4 -7.36 30.15 -12.07
C ASN A 4 -7.72 28.92 -11.22
N ASP A 5 -8.55 29.11 -10.19
CA ASP A 5 -9.06 28.02 -9.35
C ASP A 5 -10.02 27.12 -10.16
N ASP A 6 -10.77 27.71 -11.10
CA ASP A 6 -11.64 26.96 -12.02
C ASP A 6 -10.84 26.09 -13.00
N VAL A 7 -9.65 26.53 -13.43
CA VAL A 7 -8.79 25.73 -14.32
C VAL A 7 -8.21 24.53 -13.58
N ALA A 8 -7.76 24.71 -12.33
CA ALA A 8 -7.28 23.61 -11.50
C ALA A 8 -8.39 22.60 -11.17
N ALA A 9 -9.57 23.08 -10.79
CA ALA A 9 -10.75 22.25 -10.55
C ALA A 9 -11.23 21.53 -11.83
N TYR A 10 -11.15 22.18 -12.99
CA TYR A 10 -11.48 21.60 -14.29
C TYR A 10 -10.46 20.53 -14.71
N LEU A 11 -9.16 20.76 -14.49
CA LEU A 11 -8.09 19.79 -14.71
C LEU A 11 -8.26 18.56 -13.80
N ILE A 12 -8.62 18.75 -12.53
CA ILE A 12 -8.92 17.65 -11.59
C ILE A 12 -10.15 16.85 -12.04
N ARG A 13 -11.19 17.52 -12.55
CA ARG A 13 -12.35 16.83 -13.18
C ARG A 13 -11.97 16.10 -14.46
N MET A 14 -11.04 16.62 -15.26
CA MET A 14 -10.54 15.97 -16.48
C MET A 14 -9.61 14.79 -16.19
N MET A 15 -8.83 14.84 -15.10
CA MET A 15 -8.05 13.71 -14.59
C MET A 15 -8.93 12.49 -14.31
N TRP A 16 -10.24 12.71 -14.13
CA TRP A 16 -11.22 11.65 -13.86
C TRP A 16 -11.56 10.81 -15.10
N HIS A 17 -11.38 11.34 -16.32
CA HIS A 17 -11.98 10.75 -17.53
C HIS A 17 -10.96 10.17 -18.54
N GLU A 18 -9.73 10.67 -18.61
CA GLU A 18 -8.76 10.21 -19.62
C GLU A 18 -7.35 9.95 -19.06
N ARG A 19 -6.78 8.76 -19.31
CA ARG A 19 -5.44 8.42 -18.80
C ARG A 19 -4.34 9.31 -19.36
N LYS A 20 -4.48 9.73 -20.62
CA LYS A 20 -3.47 10.51 -21.34
C LYS A 20 -3.38 11.94 -20.83
N THR A 21 -4.50 12.55 -20.44
CA THR A 21 -4.52 13.92 -19.90
C THR A 21 -3.84 13.98 -18.53
N VAL A 22 -4.06 12.98 -17.66
CA VAL A 22 -3.37 12.89 -16.36
C VAL A 22 -1.85 12.83 -16.53
N VAL A 23 -1.36 11.98 -17.44
CA VAL A 23 0.08 11.84 -17.67
C VAL A 23 0.66 13.13 -18.24
N ALA A 24 -0.01 13.77 -19.21
CA ALA A 24 0.45 15.04 -19.77
C ALA A 24 0.52 16.17 -18.72
N VAL A 25 -0.43 16.23 -17.79
CA VAL A 25 -0.38 17.19 -16.66
C VAL A 25 0.80 16.89 -15.74
N LEU A 26 1.08 15.60 -15.47
CA LEU A 26 2.22 15.20 -14.66
C LEU A 26 3.55 15.51 -15.37
N ASP A 27 3.61 15.39 -16.70
CA ASP A 27 4.81 15.73 -17.48
C ASP A 27 5.16 17.22 -17.30
N GLN A 28 4.16 18.11 -17.30
CA GLN A 28 4.35 19.56 -17.04
C GLN A 28 4.80 19.91 -15.61
N MET A 29 4.73 18.95 -14.67
CA MET A 29 5.21 19.15 -13.30
C MET A 29 6.72 18.90 -13.17
N VAL A 30 7.40 18.56 -14.26
CA VAL A 30 8.85 18.33 -14.32
C VAL A 30 9.50 19.44 -15.13
N ASN A 31 10.28 20.29 -14.47
CA ASN A 31 11.08 21.30 -15.15
C ASN A 31 12.56 20.87 -15.18
N PRO A 32 13.12 20.52 -16.34
CA PRO A 32 14.54 20.24 -16.47
C PRO A 32 15.37 21.53 -16.29
N HIS A 33 16.52 21.41 -15.65
CA HIS A 33 17.42 22.52 -15.41
C HIS A 33 18.85 22.19 -15.81
N TRP A 34 19.45 23.13 -16.52
CA TRP A 34 20.85 23.12 -16.90
C TRP A 34 21.55 24.29 -16.17
N PRO A 35 22.29 24.02 -15.08
CA PRO A 35 22.88 25.06 -14.23
C PRO A 35 23.81 26.02 -14.96
N TYR A 36 24.43 25.56 -16.06
CA TYR A 36 25.43 26.30 -16.81
C TYR A 36 24.86 27.12 -17.98
N LEU A 37 23.55 27.02 -18.26
CA LEU A 37 22.94 27.74 -19.37
C LEU A 37 22.49 29.15 -18.95
N PRO A 38 22.80 30.19 -19.74
CA PRO A 38 22.27 31.53 -19.53
C PRO A 38 20.74 31.52 -19.72
N LYS A 39 20.01 32.22 -18.84
CA LYS A 39 18.55 32.33 -18.95
C LYS A 39 18.17 33.09 -20.21
N ARG A 40 17.22 32.57 -20.98
CA ARG A 40 16.59 33.33 -22.07
C ARG A 40 15.88 34.55 -21.49
N LYS A 41 16.04 35.69 -22.16
CA LYS A 41 15.39 36.95 -21.79
C LYS A 41 14.28 37.23 -22.81
N GLU A 42 13.22 37.92 -22.38
CA GLU A 42 12.16 38.36 -23.30
C GLU A 42 12.65 39.46 -24.24
N ASN A 43 13.59 40.29 -23.78
CA ASN A 43 14.29 41.29 -24.57
C ASN A 43 15.79 41.12 -24.35
N TYR A 44 16.55 40.92 -25.42
CA TYR A 44 18.01 40.95 -25.42
C TYR A 44 18.48 42.40 -25.60
N GLU A 45 19.61 42.75 -25.00
CA GLU A 45 20.15 44.11 -25.15
C GLU A 45 20.81 44.30 -26.51
N ASN A 46 21.42 43.24 -27.07
CA ASN A 46 22.10 43.22 -28.36
C ASN A 46 21.88 41.89 -29.11
N ASP A 47 21.94 41.93 -30.45
CA ASP A 47 21.89 40.73 -31.31
C ASP A 47 23.03 39.72 -31.00
N GLU A 48 24.21 40.22 -30.59
CA GLU A 48 25.33 39.37 -30.15
C GLU A 48 25.04 38.63 -28.82
N GLU A 49 24.23 39.24 -27.95
CA GLU A 49 23.79 38.61 -26.70
C GLU A 49 22.77 37.50 -27.01
N GLU A 50 21.85 37.75 -27.94
CA GLU A 50 20.91 36.76 -28.44
C GLU A 50 21.64 35.59 -29.11
N GLU A 51 22.55 35.84 -30.05
CA GLU A 51 23.33 34.79 -30.72
C GLU A 51 24.23 34.02 -29.73
N GLY A 52 24.82 34.69 -28.74
CA GLY A 52 25.64 34.05 -27.71
C GLY A 52 24.80 33.13 -26.80
N ILE A 53 23.61 33.58 -26.41
CA ILE A 53 22.69 32.81 -25.58
C ILE A 53 22.10 31.66 -26.41
N GLU A 54 21.54 31.93 -27.59
CA GLU A 54 21.00 30.90 -28.48
C GLU A 54 22.06 29.89 -28.92
N GLY A 55 23.29 30.33 -29.17
CA GLY A 55 24.45 29.48 -29.42
C GLY A 55 24.75 28.53 -28.25
N ALA A 56 24.70 29.02 -27.02
CA ALA A 56 24.79 28.18 -25.82
C ALA A 56 23.61 27.20 -25.71
N TRP A 57 22.39 27.63 -26.03
CA TRP A 57 21.21 26.76 -26.08
C TRP A 57 21.23 25.76 -27.25
N SER A 58 22.01 26.00 -28.30
CA SER A 58 22.17 25.07 -29.43
C SER A 58 23.19 23.95 -29.13
N SER A 59 24.07 24.15 -28.14
CA SER A 59 25.15 23.24 -27.76
C SER A 59 24.82 22.37 -26.53
N ILE A 60 23.53 22.28 -26.20
CA ILE A 60 23.03 21.59 -25.00
C ILE A 60 23.40 20.10 -25.04
N PRO A 61 23.97 19.55 -23.94
CA PRO A 61 24.03 18.11 -23.74
C PRO A 61 22.60 17.52 -23.70
N ASP A 62 22.37 16.40 -24.38
CA ASP A 62 21.04 15.79 -24.53
C ASP A 62 20.29 15.53 -23.20
N ASP A 63 20.99 15.44 -22.07
CA ASP A 63 20.43 15.12 -20.76
C ASP A 63 20.58 16.28 -19.73
N PRO A 64 19.49 16.70 -19.05
CA PRO A 64 19.52 17.69 -17.97
C PRO A 64 20.26 17.19 -16.72
N PHE A 65 20.98 18.09 -16.03
CA PHE A 65 21.68 17.77 -14.79
C PHE A 65 20.75 17.65 -13.58
N ASP A 66 19.81 18.58 -13.46
CA ASP A 66 18.86 18.64 -12.35
C ASP A 66 17.43 18.75 -12.88
N TYR A 67 16.49 18.23 -12.12
CA TYR A 67 15.06 18.34 -12.38
C TYR A 67 14.39 19.00 -11.19
N HIS A 68 13.56 20.01 -11.45
CA HIS A 68 12.67 20.57 -10.47
C HIS A 68 11.29 19.93 -10.60
N PHE A 69 10.89 19.18 -9.57
CA PHE A 69 9.57 18.57 -9.50
C PHE A 69 8.64 19.47 -8.71
N TYR A 70 7.52 19.89 -9.31
CA TYR A 70 6.46 20.60 -8.61
C TYR A 70 5.45 19.60 -8.03
N TYR A 71 4.94 19.85 -6.82
CA TYR A 71 4.00 18.97 -6.12
C TYR A 71 2.65 19.61 -5.77
N HIS A 72 2.50 20.92 -6.01
CA HIS A 72 1.34 21.72 -5.61
C HIS A 72 -0.01 21.11 -6.05
N ILE A 73 -0.12 20.60 -7.28
CA ILE A 73 -1.35 19.98 -7.80
C ILE A 73 -1.68 18.67 -7.05
N LEU A 74 -0.66 17.85 -6.77
CA LEU A 74 -0.84 16.54 -6.14
C LEU A 74 -1.29 16.66 -4.68
N ASP A 75 -0.84 17.72 -4.02
CA ASP A 75 -1.14 18.06 -2.63
C ASP A 75 -2.27 19.07 -2.46
N GLY A 76 -2.93 19.49 -3.55
CA GLY A 76 -4.09 20.36 -3.55
C GLY A 76 -5.38 19.68 -3.06
N ASP A 77 -6.32 20.48 -2.54
CA ASP A 77 -7.67 20.01 -2.16
C ASP A 77 -8.53 19.65 -3.39
N GLU A 78 -9.82 19.31 -3.21
CA GLU A 78 -10.70 18.96 -4.36
C GLU A 78 -10.89 20.15 -5.33
N ALA A 79 -10.61 21.38 -4.89
CA ALA A 79 -10.62 22.59 -5.71
C ALA A 79 -9.24 22.95 -6.29
N GLY A 80 -8.20 22.15 -6.00
CA GLY A 80 -6.83 22.37 -6.49
C GLY A 80 -6.03 23.41 -5.71
N ARG A 81 -6.52 23.87 -4.55
CA ARG A 81 -5.83 24.88 -3.73
C ARG A 81 -4.68 24.25 -2.95
N PRO A 82 -3.47 24.84 -2.94
CA PRO A 82 -2.35 24.30 -2.21
C PRO A 82 -2.46 24.57 -0.69
N PRO A 83 -1.85 23.72 0.16
CA PRO A 83 -1.83 23.88 1.62
C PRO A 83 -1.15 25.18 2.10
N LYS A 84 -0.12 25.65 1.40
CA LYS A 84 0.58 26.91 1.68
C LYS A 84 0.72 27.75 0.42
N LEU A 85 0.65 29.05 0.61
CA LEU A 85 0.86 30.06 -0.42
C LEU A 85 2.22 30.73 -0.20
N MET A 86 2.89 31.11 -1.28
CA MET A 86 4.04 32.00 -1.20
C MET A 86 3.55 33.43 -0.90
N ALA A 87 4.05 34.06 0.16
CA ALA A 87 3.76 35.46 0.42
C ALA A 87 4.48 36.36 -0.60
N LEU A 88 3.84 37.45 -1.03
CA LEU A 88 4.36 38.37 -2.04
C LEU A 88 5.64 39.11 -1.61
N GLU A 89 5.88 39.23 -0.29
CA GLU A 89 6.96 40.04 0.30
C GLU A 89 7.88 39.19 1.20
N GLY A 90 8.49 38.17 0.61
CA GLY A 90 9.57 37.37 1.21
C GLY A 90 9.33 35.87 1.07
N ASN A 91 10.40 35.09 1.04
CA ASN A 91 10.40 33.61 0.92
C ASN A 91 9.70 32.86 2.08
N LYS A 92 8.76 33.48 2.80
CA LYS A 92 7.97 32.86 3.86
C LYS A 92 6.66 32.34 3.27
N GLN A 93 6.48 31.03 3.34
CA GLN A 93 5.21 30.39 3.04
C GLN A 93 4.21 30.65 4.17
N THR A 94 3.02 31.12 3.82
CA THR A 94 1.89 31.30 4.76
C THR A 94 0.86 30.19 4.54
N ASP A 95 0.25 29.74 5.63
CA ASP A 95 -0.82 28.73 5.56
C ASP A 95 -2.04 29.29 4.82
N ASN A 96 -2.63 28.50 3.93
CA ASN A 96 -3.80 28.92 3.17
C ASN A 96 -5.08 28.76 4.01
N GLU A 97 -5.77 29.86 4.30
CA GLU A 97 -7.00 29.86 5.09
C GLU A 97 -8.17 29.16 4.40
N HIS A 98 -8.18 29.15 3.06
CA HIS A 98 -9.26 28.57 2.27
C HIS A 98 -9.04 27.09 1.93
N PHE A 99 -7.92 26.49 2.35
CA PHE A 99 -7.60 25.10 2.07
C PHE A 99 -8.42 24.14 2.94
N ASP A 100 -9.21 23.26 2.32
CA ASP A 100 -9.91 22.22 3.07
C ASP A 100 -8.97 21.06 3.41
N ARG A 101 -8.72 20.91 4.71
CA ARG A 101 -7.82 19.90 5.27
C ARG A 101 -8.40 18.48 5.22
N LYS A 102 -9.73 18.34 5.18
CA LYS A 102 -10.43 17.04 5.24
C LYS A 102 -10.68 16.44 3.85
N ASP A 103 -10.45 17.24 2.81
CA ASP A 103 -10.63 16.86 1.42
C ASP A 103 -9.56 15.90 0.92
N LYS A 104 -9.97 15.10 -0.07
CA LYS A 104 -9.09 14.12 -0.70
C LYS A 104 -8.06 14.86 -1.54
N SER A 105 -6.80 14.46 -1.41
CA SER A 105 -5.75 14.96 -2.30
C SER A 105 -5.90 14.37 -3.70
N CYS A 106 -5.40 15.09 -4.71
CA CYS A 106 -5.25 14.56 -6.06
C CYS A 106 -4.43 13.26 -6.06
N LEU A 107 -3.43 13.15 -5.19
CA LEU A 107 -2.67 11.92 -4.98
C LEU A 107 -3.55 10.74 -4.53
N HIS A 108 -4.50 10.97 -3.62
CA HIS A 108 -5.48 9.96 -3.19
C HIS A 108 -6.40 9.54 -4.35
N LEU A 109 -6.80 10.49 -5.19
CA LEU A 109 -7.62 10.22 -6.37
C LEU A 109 -6.85 9.38 -7.40
N ILE A 110 -5.58 9.68 -7.65
CA ILE A 110 -4.70 8.89 -8.52
C ILE A 110 -4.56 7.46 -7.99
N ALA A 111 -4.34 7.28 -6.68
CA ALA A 111 -4.22 5.95 -6.08
C ALA A 111 -5.49 5.11 -6.20
N LYS A 112 -6.66 5.75 -6.14
CA LYS A 112 -7.95 5.07 -6.33
C LYS A 112 -8.28 4.83 -7.81
N SER A 113 -7.67 5.59 -8.71
CA SER A 113 -7.81 5.40 -10.15
C SER A 113 -7.10 4.12 -10.62
N ASN A 114 -7.60 3.48 -11.67
CA ASN A 114 -6.93 2.33 -12.30
C ASN A 114 -5.81 2.77 -13.28
N ASN A 115 -5.32 4.01 -13.16
CA ASN A 115 -4.30 4.56 -14.05
C ASN A 115 -2.89 4.21 -13.55
N LYS A 116 -2.42 3.02 -13.94
CA LYS A 116 -1.10 2.50 -13.55
C LYS A 116 0.05 3.39 -14.06
N ASP A 117 -0.13 4.05 -15.19
CA ASP A 117 0.91 4.85 -15.82
C ASP A 117 1.15 6.14 -15.02
N ALA A 118 0.07 6.79 -14.55
CA ALA A 118 0.15 7.94 -13.66
C ALA A 118 0.81 7.61 -12.31
N LEU A 119 0.54 6.42 -11.74
CA LEU A 119 1.19 5.98 -10.50
C LEU A 119 2.70 5.72 -10.68
N GLN A 120 3.11 5.27 -11.87
CA GLN A 120 4.51 5.03 -12.19
C GLN A 120 5.29 6.30 -12.53
N HIS A 121 4.60 7.43 -12.68
CA HIS A 121 5.21 8.70 -13.07
C HIS A 121 6.26 9.15 -12.04
N PRO A 122 7.43 9.67 -12.48
CA PRO A 122 8.49 10.11 -11.59
C PRO A 122 8.05 11.12 -10.52
N VAL A 123 7.23 12.12 -10.89
CA VAL A 123 6.70 13.14 -9.95
C VAL A 123 5.95 12.49 -8.78
N VAL A 124 5.01 11.59 -9.11
CA VAL A 124 4.15 10.93 -8.12
C VAL A 124 4.99 10.07 -7.18
N ARG A 125 5.92 9.30 -7.74
CA ARG A 125 6.83 8.44 -6.96
C ARG A 125 7.69 9.24 -6.00
N MET A 126 8.23 10.36 -6.48
CA MET A 126 9.15 11.15 -5.68
C MET A 126 8.43 11.91 -4.57
N LEU A 127 7.20 12.35 -4.81
CA LEU A 127 6.32 12.87 -3.76
C LEU A 127 6.03 11.83 -2.68
N ILE A 128 5.63 10.61 -3.07
CA ILE A 128 5.32 9.52 -2.13
C ILE A 128 6.53 9.21 -1.26
N LYS A 129 7.71 9.14 -1.86
CA LYS A 129 8.95 8.88 -1.16
C LYS A 129 9.26 9.98 -0.14
N THR A 130 9.20 11.24 -0.57
CA THR A 130 9.49 12.40 0.28
C THR A 130 8.57 12.43 1.49
N LYS A 131 7.26 12.24 1.29
CA LYS A 131 6.30 12.22 2.41
C LYS A 131 6.50 11.01 3.32
N TRP A 132 6.80 9.84 2.75
CA TRP A 132 7.06 8.65 3.55
C TRP A 132 8.31 8.78 4.43
N GLN A 133 9.39 9.36 3.90
CA GLN A 133 10.60 9.64 4.67
C GLN A 133 10.39 10.74 5.71
N SER A 134 9.54 11.74 5.40
CA SER A 134 9.29 12.86 6.30
C SER A 134 8.51 12.47 7.55
N TYR A 135 7.46 11.67 7.41
CA TYR A 135 6.62 11.27 8.55
C TYR A 135 6.02 9.86 8.47
N GLY A 136 5.74 9.34 7.26
CA GLY A 136 5.00 8.09 7.10
C GLY A 136 5.69 6.88 7.74
N HIS A 137 7.00 6.72 7.54
CA HIS A 137 7.78 5.64 8.12
C HIS A 137 7.82 5.71 9.64
N TRP A 138 8.08 6.90 10.20
CA TRP A 138 8.18 7.09 11.64
C TRP A 138 6.84 6.84 12.35
N PHE A 139 5.75 7.39 11.81
CA PHE A 139 4.42 7.23 12.38
C PHE A 139 3.94 5.76 12.35
N LEU A 140 4.09 5.08 11.20
CA LEU A 140 3.70 3.69 11.08
C LEU A 140 4.57 2.78 11.96
N SER A 141 5.87 3.07 12.08
CA SER A 141 6.78 2.35 12.97
C SER A 141 6.36 2.47 14.44
N ILE A 142 5.93 3.66 14.88
CA ILE A 142 5.38 3.85 16.24
C ILE A 142 4.11 3.02 16.45
N HIS A 143 3.19 3.00 15.48
CA HIS A 143 1.97 2.19 15.58
C HIS A 143 2.29 0.69 15.64
N ALA A 144 3.24 0.22 14.82
CA ALA A 144 3.72 -1.14 14.85
C ALA A 144 4.36 -1.50 16.21
N ALA A 145 5.17 -0.60 16.78
CA ALA A 145 5.77 -0.79 18.09
C ALA A 145 4.72 -0.88 19.21
N PHE A 146 3.71 0.01 19.22
CA PHE A 146 2.59 -0.08 20.14
C PHE A 146 1.80 -1.39 19.99
N TYR A 147 1.64 -1.87 18.76
CA TYR A 147 0.99 -3.16 18.50
C TYR A 147 1.81 -4.35 19.01
N VAL A 148 3.14 -4.32 18.85
CA VAL A 148 4.03 -5.35 19.41
C VAL A 148 3.97 -5.35 20.94
N ILE A 149 3.97 -4.16 21.58
CA ILE A 149 3.79 -4.05 23.04
C ILE A 149 2.44 -4.65 23.46
N PHE A 150 1.36 -4.35 22.73
CA PHE A 150 0.06 -4.95 22.95
C PHE A 150 0.11 -6.49 22.87
N LEU A 151 0.76 -7.06 21.86
CA LEU A 151 0.91 -8.50 21.71
C LEU A 151 1.72 -9.15 22.84
N LEU A 152 2.77 -8.48 23.33
CA LEU A 152 3.57 -8.96 24.46
C LEU A 152 2.78 -8.94 25.77
N LEU A 153 1.97 -7.89 26.01
CA LEU A 153 1.10 -7.83 27.18
C LEU A 153 -0.01 -8.88 27.10
N LEU A 154 -0.58 -9.10 25.91
CA LEU A 154 -1.58 -10.13 25.65
C LEU A 154 -1.00 -11.54 25.85
N SER A 155 0.20 -11.80 25.34
CA SER A 155 0.88 -13.09 25.50
C SER A 155 1.20 -13.38 26.97
N TYR A 156 1.73 -12.39 27.69
CA TYR A 156 1.99 -12.51 29.13
C TYR A 156 0.70 -12.80 29.91
N SER A 157 -0.36 -12.04 29.65
CA SER A 157 -1.66 -12.23 30.30
C SER A 157 -2.24 -13.63 30.08
N LEU A 158 -2.28 -14.10 28.83
CA LEU A 158 -2.91 -15.38 28.49
C LEU A 158 -2.05 -16.57 28.94
N MET A 159 -0.74 -16.54 28.72
CA MET A 159 0.16 -17.65 29.06
C MET A 159 0.36 -17.78 30.57
N TYR A 160 0.52 -16.66 31.28
CA TYR A 160 0.57 -16.71 32.75
C TYR A 160 -0.79 -17.11 33.32
N GLY A 161 -1.88 -16.64 32.70
CA GLY A 161 -3.23 -17.03 33.07
C GLY A 161 -3.47 -18.54 33.00
N SER A 162 -2.94 -19.22 31.97
CA SER A 162 -3.13 -20.67 31.81
C SER A 162 -2.40 -21.51 32.86
N THR A 163 -1.43 -20.94 33.58
CA THR A 163 -0.68 -21.67 34.63
C THR A 163 -1.40 -21.71 35.98
N LYS A 164 -2.50 -20.96 36.14
CA LYS A 164 -3.24 -20.86 37.39
C LYS A 164 -4.49 -21.74 37.34
N LEU A 165 -4.79 -22.44 38.46
CA LEU A 165 -6.02 -23.23 38.59
C LEU A 165 -7.26 -22.35 38.50
N ASP A 166 -7.26 -21.20 39.18
CA ASP A 166 -8.36 -20.24 39.15
C ASP A 166 -7.89 -18.92 38.50
N PRO A 167 -8.34 -18.61 37.28
CA PRO A 167 -7.89 -17.43 36.55
C PRO A 167 -8.46 -16.11 37.10
N THR A 168 -9.37 -16.15 38.08
CA THR A 168 -10.04 -15.00 38.72
C THR A 168 -9.41 -14.58 40.05
N LEU A 169 -8.51 -15.39 40.60
CA LEU A 169 -7.84 -15.13 41.88
C LEU A 169 -6.51 -14.40 41.67
N TYR A 170 -6.47 -13.12 42.04
CA TYR A 170 -5.25 -12.30 41.95
C TYR A 170 -4.56 -12.20 43.32
N ARG A 171 -3.67 -13.16 43.65
CA ARG A 171 -2.95 -13.19 44.94
C ARG A 171 -1.43 -13.26 44.76
N GLY A 172 -0.79 -12.10 44.79
CA GLY A 172 0.66 -11.96 44.77
C GLY A 172 1.13 -10.89 43.79
N ALA A 173 2.43 -10.58 43.82
CA ALA A 173 3.01 -9.55 42.95
C ALA A 173 2.87 -9.90 41.46
N ALA A 174 3.10 -11.17 41.09
CA ALA A 174 2.97 -11.64 39.71
C ALA A 174 1.50 -11.65 39.23
N ASP A 175 0.56 -12.00 40.11
CA ASP A 175 -0.86 -11.94 39.78
C ASP A 175 -1.35 -10.48 39.64
N SER A 176 -0.84 -9.56 40.47
CA SER A 176 -1.12 -8.12 40.31
C SER A 176 -0.60 -7.58 38.99
N LEU A 177 0.60 -7.99 38.55
CA LEU A 177 1.15 -7.61 37.25
C LEU A 177 0.28 -8.15 36.10
N ARG A 178 -0.19 -9.39 36.20
CA ARG A 178 -1.16 -9.96 35.24
C ARG A 178 -2.43 -9.13 35.17
N GLY A 179 -3.03 -8.77 36.31
CA GLY A 179 -4.23 -7.95 36.35
C GLY A 179 -4.02 -6.59 35.68
N PHE A 180 -2.86 -5.96 35.92
CA PHE A 180 -2.47 -4.73 35.22
C PHE A 180 -2.36 -4.95 33.70
N CYS A 181 -1.69 -6.01 33.24
CA CYS A 181 -1.60 -6.35 31.82
C CYS A 181 -2.97 -6.63 31.19
N GLU A 182 -3.89 -7.27 31.90
CA GLU A 182 -5.27 -7.50 31.44
C GLU A 182 -6.04 -6.19 31.29
N ILE A 183 -5.94 -5.28 32.26
CA ILE A 183 -6.58 -3.96 32.17
C ILE A 183 -6.02 -3.16 30.98
N VAL A 184 -4.69 -3.13 30.83
CA VAL A 184 -4.06 -2.40 29.71
C VAL A 184 -4.44 -3.01 28.36
N THR A 185 -4.44 -4.34 28.24
CA THR A 185 -4.84 -5.01 26.98
C THR A 185 -6.30 -4.76 26.65
N LEU A 186 -7.21 -4.76 27.63
CA LEU A 186 -8.62 -4.41 27.43
C LEU A 186 -8.80 -2.96 26.99
N LEU A 187 -8.10 -2.00 27.62
CA LEU A 187 -8.11 -0.60 27.20
C LEU A 187 -7.61 -0.43 25.76
N MET A 188 -6.53 -1.13 25.38
CA MET A 188 -6.00 -1.13 24.01
C MET A 188 -6.97 -1.76 23.02
N VAL A 189 -7.67 -2.83 23.38
CA VAL A 189 -8.72 -3.44 22.54
C VAL A 189 -9.85 -2.46 22.28
N VAL A 190 -10.34 -1.76 23.31
CA VAL A 190 -11.38 -0.73 23.15
C VAL A 190 -10.88 0.39 22.24
N PHE A 191 -9.65 0.87 22.42
CA PHE A 191 -9.03 1.85 21.54
C PHE A 191 -8.99 1.39 20.08
N TYR A 192 -8.52 0.16 19.82
CA TYR A 192 -8.50 -0.40 18.46
C TYR A 192 -9.89 -0.58 17.86
N ILE A 193 -10.91 -0.94 18.66
CA ILE A 193 -12.29 -1.00 18.19
C ILE A 193 -12.76 0.40 17.77
N CYS A 194 -12.49 1.44 18.57
CA CYS A 194 -12.83 2.81 18.18
C CYS A 194 -12.14 3.24 16.88
N GLU A 195 -10.87 2.88 16.67
CA GLU A 195 -10.16 3.13 15.42
C GLU A 195 -10.80 2.41 14.23
N GLU A 196 -11.09 1.11 14.36
CA GLU A 196 -11.69 0.31 13.28
C GLU A 196 -13.12 0.81 12.96
N VAL A 197 -13.91 1.22 13.97
CA VAL A 197 -15.23 1.86 13.75
C VAL A 197 -15.10 3.18 13.02
N ASN A 198 -14.13 4.02 13.40
CA ASN A 198 -13.88 5.27 12.70
C ASN A 198 -13.46 5.03 11.23
N GLN A 199 -12.68 3.98 10.97
CA GLN A 199 -12.31 3.58 9.62
C GLN A 199 -13.51 3.08 8.82
N MET A 200 -14.35 2.21 9.40
CA MET A 200 -15.59 1.74 8.77
C MET A 200 -16.50 2.90 8.36
N ARG A 201 -16.63 3.92 9.22
CA ARG A 201 -17.43 5.12 8.92
C ARG A 201 -16.89 5.89 7.71
N ASN A 202 -15.58 6.00 7.59
CA ASN A 202 -14.93 6.77 6.52
C ASN A 202 -14.93 6.06 5.17
N GLU A 203 -14.71 4.74 5.15
CA GLU A 203 -14.55 3.95 3.91
C GLU A 203 -15.84 3.20 3.48
N ARG A 204 -16.85 3.16 4.36
CA ARG A 204 -18.17 2.53 4.15
C ARG A 204 -18.06 1.12 3.55
N HIS A 205 -18.70 0.87 2.40
CA HIS A 205 -18.76 -0.45 1.79
C HIS A 205 -17.42 -0.95 1.21
N LEU A 206 -16.47 -0.06 0.89
CA LEU A 206 -15.17 -0.50 0.39
C LEU A 206 -14.35 -1.21 1.46
N TYR A 207 -14.58 -0.89 2.74
CA TYR A 207 -13.86 -1.48 3.87
C TYR A 207 -14.05 -3.00 3.97
N PHE A 208 -15.28 -3.49 3.80
CA PHE A 208 -15.61 -4.92 3.91
C PHE A 208 -15.12 -5.77 2.74
N LYS A 209 -14.67 -5.15 1.64
CA LYS A 209 -14.11 -5.87 0.49
C LYS A 209 -12.68 -6.38 0.77
N GLU A 210 -11.99 -5.76 1.73
CA GLU A 210 -10.66 -6.16 2.14
C GLU A 210 -10.73 -7.27 3.20
N TRP A 211 -10.38 -8.49 2.80
CA TRP A 211 -10.35 -9.65 3.69
C TRP A 211 -9.57 -9.44 4.99
N MET A 212 -8.48 -8.66 4.98
CA MET A 212 -7.69 -8.43 6.19
C MET A 212 -8.47 -7.66 7.27
N ASN A 213 -9.35 -6.74 6.86
CA ASN A 213 -10.17 -5.98 7.81
C ASN A 213 -11.19 -6.89 8.53
N LEU A 214 -11.73 -7.89 7.84
CA LEU A 214 -12.60 -8.91 8.46
C LEU A 214 -11.84 -9.76 9.49
N PHE A 215 -10.59 -10.12 9.18
CA PHE A 215 -9.71 -10.84 10.11
C PHE A 215 -9.39 -10.00 11.36
N ASP A 216 -9.22 -8.69 11.21
CA ASP A 216 -8.99 -7.77 12.34
C ASP A 216 -10.19 -7.73 13.29
N TRP A 217 -11.41 -7.60 12.74
CA TRP A 217 -12.64 -7.65 13.54
C TRP A 217 -12.81 -8.98 14.26
N LEU A 218 -12.54 -10.09 13.57
CA LEU A 218 -12.60 -11.43 14.17
C LEU A 218 -11.62 -11.53 15.35
N GLY A 219 -10.38 -11.08 15.18
CA GLY A 219 -9.37 -11.10 16.25
C GLY A 219 -9.75 -10.26 17.48
N LEU A 220 -10.34 -9.07 17.28
CA LEU A 220 -10.80 -8.21 18.37
C LEU A 220 -12.04 -8.77 19.08
N LEU A 221 -13.00 -9.29 18.32
CA LEU A 221 -14.21 -9.93 18.87
C LEU A 221 -13.88 -11.18 19.68
N LEU A 222 -12.93 -11.99 19.21
CA LEU A 222 -12.48 -13.18 19.95
C LEU A 222 -11.88 -12.81 21.31
N ILE A 223 -11.12 -11.71 21.42
CA ILE A 223 -10.62 -11.23 22.73
C ILE A 223 -11.78 -10.83 23.64
N LEU A 224 -12.77 -10.09 23.12
CA LEU A 224 -13.94 -9.69 23.90
C LEU A 224 -14.75 -10.89 24.38
N CYS A 225 -14.87 -11.94 23.58
CA CYS A 225 -15.56 -13.18 23.96
C CYS A 225 -14.88 -13.92 25.13
N ILE A 226 -13.58 -13.74 25.37
CA ILE A 226 -12.90 -14.37 26.51
C ILE A 226 -13.49 -13.90 27.85
N ILE A 227 -13.92 -12.64 27.93
CA ILE A 227 -14.43 -12.02 29.18
C ILE A 227 -15.68 -12.74 29.70
N PRO A 228 -16.80 -12.84 28.94
CA PRO A 228 -17.99 -13.56 29.42
C PRO A 228 -17.71 -15.05 29.63
N LEU A 229 -16.86 -15.68 28.81
CA LEU A 229 -16.49 -17.08 28.97
C LEU A 229 -15.73 -17.35 30.28
N ARG A 230 -14.95 -16.37 30.75
CA ARG A 230 -14.25 -16.40 32.04
C ARG A 230 -15.21 -16.25 33.22
N TYR A 231 -16.27 -15.46 33.10
CA TYR A 231 -17.32 -15.38 34.13
C TYR A 231 -18.21 -16.63 34.19
N ALA A 232 -18.31 -17.37 33.08
CA ALA A 232 -19.07 -18.61 33.01
C ALA A 232 -18.28 -19.87 33.41
N ASP A 233 -17.02 -19.70 33.86
CA ASP A 233 -16.09 -20.80 34.23
C ASP A 233 -16.03 -21.95 33.21
N SER A 234 -16.16 -21.62 31.92
CA SER A 234 -16.17 -22.62 30.85
C SER A 234 -14.76 -22.98 30.38
N ASN A 235 -14.47 -24.27 30.20
CA ASN A 235 -13.19 -24.74 29.63
C ASN A 235 -12.95 -24.21 28.20
N ALA A 236 -14.01 -23.81 27.49
CA ALA A 236 -13.94 -23.20 26.17
C ALA A 236 -13.15 -21.88 26.15
N GLN A 237 -12.95 -21.23 27.30
CA GLN A 237 -12.16 -20.00 27.40
C GLN A 237 -10.77 -20.14 26.79
N TRP A 238 -10.08 -21.26 27.02
CA TRP A 238 -8.71 -21.47 26.57
C TRP A 238 -8.64 -21.78 25.08
N MET A 239 -9.67 -22.42 24.53
CA MET A 239 -9.83 -22.64 23.10
C MET A 239 -10.08 -21.32 22.36
N VAL A 240 -10.95 -20.46 22.89
CA VAL A 240 -11.17 -19.13 22.32
C VAL A 240 -9.93 -18.25 22.47
N ALA A 241 -9.23 -18.33 23.61
CA ALA A 241 -8.01 -17.59 23.86
C ALA A 241 -6.87 -17.97 22.91
N SER A 242 -6.67 -19.27 22.63
CA SER A 242 -5.64 -19.72 21.69
C SER A 242 -5.93 -19.22 20.26
N LEU A 243 -7.20 -19.26 19.85
CA LEU A 243 -7.64 -18.75 18.56
C LEU A 243 -7.48 -17.22 18.47
N ALA A 244 -7.90 -16.49 19.52
CA ALA A 244 -7.75 -15.05 19.63
C ALA A 244 -6.27 -14.64 19.52
N PHE A 245 -5.39 -15.34 20.24
CA PHE A 245 -3.96 -15.10 20.21
C PHE A 245 -3.39 -15.30 18.80
N LEU A 246 -3.75 -16.40 18.13
CA LEU A 246 -3.30 -16.68 16.76
C LEU A 246 -3.72 -15.55 15.79
N PHE A 247 -4.99 -15.15 15.79
CA PHE A 247 -5.48 -14.10 14.90
C PHE A 247 -4.82 -12.75 15.17
N ASN A 248 -4.62 -12.38 16.43
CA ASN A 248 -3.91 -11.14 16.78
C ASN A 248 -2.43 -11.20 16.39
N CYS A 249 -1.77 -12.36 16.53
CA CYS A 249 -0.42 -12.52 16.00
C CYS A 249 -0.38 -12.36 14.47
N LEU A 250 -1.33 -12.90 13.72
CA LEU A 250 -1.41 -12.71 12.27
C LEU A 250 -1.69 -11.27 11.86
N ARG A 251 -2.41 -10.49 12.68
CA ARG A 251 -2.68 -9.06 12.44
C ARG A 251 -1.41 -8.21 12.38
N ILE A 252 -0.27 -8.69 12.92
CA ILE A 252 1.02 -7.99 12.76
C ILE A 252 1.40 -7.78 11.29
N PHE A 253 0.95 -8.67 10.38
CA PHE A 253 1.20 -8.54 8.95
C PHE A 253 0.53 -7.30 8.33
N LYS A 254 -0.43 -6.64 8.99
CA LYS A 254 -0.97 -5.33 8.56
C LYS A 254 0.11 -4.25 8.55
N PHE A 255 1.09 -4.35 9.46
CA PHE A 255 2.23 -3.44 9.55
C PHE A 255 3.41 -3.84 8.65
N SER A 256 3.24 -4.85 7.78
CA SER A 256 4.28 -5.25 6.83
C SER A 256 4.71 -4.11 5.91
N CYS A 257 3.85 -3.11 5.71
CA CYS A 257 4.14 -1.94 4.88
C CYS A 257 5.19 -1.00 5.47
N VAL A 258 5.64 -1.19 6.72
CA VAL A 258 6.76 -0.43 7.31
C VAL A 258 8.04 -0.64 6.50
N THR A 259 8.35 -1.90 6.18
CA THR A 259 9.53 -2.27 5.40
C THR A 259 9.13 -2.71 4.00
N ARG A 260 9.83 -2.19 3.00
CA ARG A 260 9.56 -2.49 1.59
C ARG A 260 9.60 -4.00 1.31
N THR A 261 10.64 -4.68 1.76
CA THR A 261 10.79 -6.12 1.55
C THR A 261 9.60 -6.90 2.09
N THR A 262 9.31 -6.77 3.39
CA THR A 262 8.19 -7.48 4.05
C THR A 262 6.83 -7.11 3.44
N GLY A 263 6.60 -5.84 3.12
CA GLY A 263 5.37 -5.37 2.48
C GLY A 263 5.13 -6.04 1.13
N LEU A 264 6.14 -6.08 0.26
CA LEU A 264 6.04 -6.80 -1.01
C LEU A 264 5.77 -8.30 -0.80
N TYR A 265 6.49 -8.96 0.11
CA TYR A 265 6.29 -10.39 0.40
C TYR A 265 4.87 -10.72 0.89
N THR A 266 4.32 -9.91 1.80
CA THR A 266 2.95 -10.15 2.30
C THR A 266 1.90 -9.96 1.21
N LYS A 267 2.08 -8.97 0.32
CA LYS A 267 1.17 -8.70 -0.80
C LYS A 267 1.23 -9.82 -1.84
N THR A 268 2.42 -10.30 -2.20
CA THR A 268 2.57 -11.45 -3.10
C THR A 268 1.93 -12.69 -2.50
N LEU A 269 2.21 -12.99 -1.24
CA LEU A 269 1.65 -14.14 -0.52
C LEU A 269 0.11 -14.09 -0.49
N SER A 270 -0.47 -12.96 -0.07
CA SER A 270 -1.94 -12.79 -0.04
C SER A 270 -2.57 -13.04 -1.42
N LYS A 271 -1.89 -12.63 -2.50
CA LYS A 271 -2.39 -12.81 -3.87
C LYS A 271 -2.34 -14.26 -4.33
N ILE A 272 -1.24 -14.95 -4.05
CA ILE A 272 -1.05 -16.37 -4.37
C ILE A 272 -2.07 -17.22 -3.61
N ILE A 273 -2.24 -16.97 -2.30
CA ILE A 273 -3.24 -17.66 -1.48
C ILE A 273 -4.64 -17.46 -2.07
N LYS A 274 -5.05 -16.21 -2.34
CA LYS A 274 -6.40 -15.93 -2.84
C LYS A 274 -6.68 -16.50 -4.22
N ARG A 275 -5.70 -16.49 -5.13
CA ARG A 275 -5.91 -16.89 -6.53
C ARG A 275 -5.70 -18.38 -6.76
N ASP A 276 -4.61 -18.94 -6.24
CA ASP A 276 -4.16 -20.27 -6.66
C ASP A 276 -4.53 -21.32 -5.61
N VAL A 277 -4.32 -21.02 -4.32
CA VAL A 277 -4.70 -21.96 -3.26
C VAL A 277 -6.21 -22.18 -3.27
N THR A 278 -7.05 -21.15 -3.42
CA THR A 278 -8.51 -21.33 -3.47
C THR A 278 -8.96 -22.22 -4.65
N ARG A 279 -8.39 -22.06 -5.85
CA ARG A 279 -8.70 -22.89 -7.02
C ARG A 279 -8.22 -24.32 -6.83
N PHE A 280 -7.01 -24.47 -6.27
CA PHE A 280 -6.46 -25.76 -5.91
C PHE A 280 -7.33 -26.48 -4.88
N MET A 281 -7.79 -25.76 -3.84
CA MET A 281 -8.64 -26.32 -2.79
C MET A 281 -9.95 -26.90 -3.34
N VAL A 282 -10.52 -26.33 -4.40
CA VAL A 282 -11.73 -26.87 -5.05
C VAL A 282 -11.42 -28.22 -5.72
N VAL A 283 -10.38 -28.29 -6.55
CA VAL A 283 -9.98 -29.53 -7.23
C VAL A 283 -9.55 -30.59 -6.21
N PHE A 284 -8.76 -30.17 -5.23
CA PHE A 284 -8.32 -30.99 -4.11
C PHE A 284 -9.53 -31.56 -3.36
N ALA A 285 -10.50 -30.75 -2.96
CA ALA A 285 -11.67 -31.22 -2.22
C ALA A 285 -12.46 -32.29 -2.98
N VAL A 286 -12.64 -32.14 -4.30
CA VAL A 286 -13.35 -33.15 -5.13
C VAL A 286 -12.59 -34.48 -5.13
N VAL A 287 -11.28 -34.45 -5.39
CA VAL A 287 -10.44 -35.66 -5.42
C VAL A 287 -10.35 -36.28 -4.02
N PHE A 288 -10.03 -35.47 -3.02
CA PHE A 288 -9.86 -35.86 -1.63
C PHE A 288 -11.12 -36.53 -1.05
N LEU A 289 -12.30 -35.91 -1.19
CA LEU A 289 -13.55 -36.47 -0.69
C LEU A 289 -13.94 -37.75 -1.43
N SER A 290 -13.68 -37.83 -2.74
CA SER A 290 -13.94 -39.03 -3.54
C SER A 290 -13.08 -40.22 -3.09
N PHE A 291 -11.79 -39.99 -2.84
CA PHE A 291 -10.89 -41.01 -2.33
C PHE A 291 -11.20 -41.41 -0.88
N CYS A 292 -11.42 -40.44 0.02
CA CYS A 292 -11.78 -40.74 1.41
C CYS A 292 -13.12 -41.50 1.49
N GLY A 293 -14.11 -41.13 0.67
CA GLY A 293 -15.38 -41.84 0.56
C GLY A 293 -15.19 -43.28 0.07
N SER A 294 -14.38 -43.47 -0.97
CA SER A 294 -14.08 -44.80 -1.53
C SER A 294 -13.31 -45.69 -0.53
N LEU A 295 -12.32 -45.12 0.18
CA LEU A 295 -11.57 -45.81 1.23
C LEU A 295 -12.46 -46.19 2.41
N PHE A 296 -13.36 -45.30 2.85
CA PHE A 296 -14.31 -45.59 3.93
C PHE A 296 -15.23 -46.77 3.58
N LEU A 297 -15.76 -46.81 2.35
CA LEU A 297 -16.57 -47.93 1.88
C LEU A 297 -15.76 -49.23 1.76
N SER A 298 -14.52 -49.13 1.31
CA SER A 298 -13.61 -50.27 1.20
C SER A 298 -13.26 -50.87 2.58
N PHE A 299 -13.04 -50.01 3.59
CA PHE A 299 -12.77 -50.43 4.96
C PHE A 299 -13.97 -51.08 5.64
N ARG A 300 -15.20 -50.68 5.31
CA ARG A 300 -16.41 -51.37 5.77
C ARG A 300 -16.54 -52.80 5.26
N SER A 301 -15.93 -53.11 4.11
CA SER A 301 -15.87 -54.45 3.55
C SER A 301 -14.76 -55.30 4.20
N SER A 302 -13.73 -54.68 4.79
CA SER A 302 -12.68 -55.39 5.52
C SER A 302 -13.10 -55.66 6.97
N LYS A 303 -12.62 -56.76 7.56
CA LYS A 303 -12.95 -57.19 8.95
C LYS A 303 -12.32 -56.30 10.04
N GLN A 304 -11.72 -55.17 9.69
CA GLN A 304 -10.96 -54.30 10.58
C GLN A 304 -11.72 -53.00 10.89
N SER A 305 -12.94 -53.16 11.39
CA SER A 305 -13.82 -52.09 11.85
C SER A 305 -13.35 -51.36 13.12
N GLN A 306 -12.18 -51.73 13.68
CA GLN A 306 -11.69 -51.19 14.96
C GLN A 306 -10.67 -50.05 14.83
N GLN A 307 -9.98 -49.89 13.69
CA GLN A 307 -8.92 -48.88 13.56
C GLN A 307 -9.44 -47.52 13.05
N PHE A 308 -10.60 -47.51 12.38
CA PHE A 308 -11.28 -46.29 11.91
C PHE A 308 -12.75 -46.36 12.35
N SER A 309 -13.09 -45.65 13.42
CA SER A 309 -14.41 -45.70 14.07
C SER A 309 -15.48 -44.95 13.25
N GLY A 310 -15.08 -43.90 12.53
CA GLY A 310 -15.97 -43.08 11.71
C GLY A 310 -15.34 -42.54 10.43
N PHE A 311 -16.17 -41.96 9.57
CA PHE A 311 -15.72 -41.27 8.34
C PHE A 311 -14.74 -40.13 8.65
N GLY A 312 -14.91 -39.47 9.80
CA GLY A 312 -13.98 -38.43 10.27
C GLY A 312 -12.56 -38.93 10.48
N ASP A 313 -12.38 -40.16 10.98
CA ASP A 313 -11.04 -40.74 11.17
C ASP A 313 -10.36 -41.01 9.83
N VAL A 314 -11.12 -41.46 8.82
CA VAL A 314 -10.61 -41.66 7.46
C VAL A 314 -10.25 -40.33 6.80
N LEU A 315 -11.08 -39.28 6.97
CA LEU A 315 -10.75 -37.94 6.50
C LEU A 315 -9.49 -37.38 7.17
N LEU A 316 -9.39 -37.51 8.50
CA LEU A 316 -8.23 -37.04 9.24
C LEU A 316 -6.96 -37.77 8.80
N SER A 317 -7.01 -39.10 8.65
CA SER A 317 -5.86 -39.88 8.17
C SER A 317 -5.52 -39.59 6.71
N GLY A 318 -6.51 -39.35 5.85
CA GLY A 318 -6.27 -38.91 4.47
C GLY A 318 -5.58 -37.54 4.42
N PHE A 319 -6.01 -36.58 5.24
CA PHE A 319 -5.38 -35.26 5.33
C PHE A 319 -3.98 -35.33 5.93
N ARG A 320 -3.80 -36.15 6.97
CA ARG A 320 -2.51 -36.43 7.60
C ARG A 320 -1.52 -37.02 6.59
N ALA A 321 -1.98 -37.95 5.76
CA ALA A 321 -1.15 -38.52 4.70
C ALA A 321 -0.68 -37.50 3.65
N LEU A 322 -1.50 -36.47 3.35
CA LEU A 322 -1.06 -35.34 2.53
C LEU A 322 -0.06 -34.43 3.26
N SER A 323 -0.35 -34.07 4.51
CA SER A 323 0.42 -33.05 5.25
C SER A 323 1.73 -33.58 5.81
N GLU A 324 1.73 -34.79 6.37
CA GLU A 324 2.89 -35.43 6.99
C GLU A 324 3.66 -36.32 6.01
N GLN A 325 3.14 -36.53 4.80
CA GLN A 325 3.66 -37.48 3.80
C GLN A 325 3.82 -38.91 4.34
N GLN A 326 3.09 -39.23 5.41
CA GLN A 326 3.11 -40.55 6.03
C GLN A 326 2.04 -41.46 5.43
N PRO A 327 2.30 -42.78 5.41
CA PRO A 327 1.29 -43.75 5.02
C PRO A 327 0.04 -43.67 5.91
N ILE A 328 -1.14 -43.86 5.31
CA ILE A 328 -2.43 -43.83 6.03
C ILE A 328 -2.51 -44.94 7.10
N ALA A 329 -1.80 -46.06 6.90
CA ALA A 329 -1.66 -47.13 7.87
C ALA A 329 -0.25 -47.73 7.79
N GLU A 330 0.29 -48.14 8.94
CA GLU A 330 1.62 -48.75 9.04
C GLU A 330 1.63 -50.21 8.57
N ASP A 331 0.55 -50.95 8.85
CA ASP A 331 0.39 -52.36 8.45
C ASP A 331 -0.60 -52.53 7.31
N TYR A 332 -0.08 -52.87 6.12
CA TYR A 332 -0.93 -53.12 4.94
C TYR A 332 -1.49 -54.54 4.84
N SER A 333 -0.99 -55.46 5.67
CA SER A 333 -1.24 -56.91 5.58
C SER A 333 -2.69 -57.31 5.88
N SER A 334 -3.42 -56.47 6.61
CA SER A 334 -4.78 -56.73 7.06
C SER A 334 -5.86 -56.08 6.18
N PHE A 335 -5.45 -55.35 5.13
CA PHE A 335 -6.37 -54.67 4.23
C PHE A 335 -6.69 -55.49 2.98
N ASN A 336 -7.90 -55.29 2.45
CA ASN A 336 -8.29 -55.85 1.15
C ASN A 336 -7.38 -55.26 0.05
N TRP A 337 -7.09 -56.07 -0.97
CA TRP A 337 -6.28 -55.64 -2.13
C TRP A 337 -6.79 -54.33 -2.76
N LEU A 338 -8.11 -54.14 -2.80
CA LEU A 338 -8.75 -52.94 -3.32
C LEU A 338 -8.44 -51.71 -2.46
N SER A 339 -8.42 -51.85 -1.13
CA SER A 339 -8.08 -50.75 -0.22
C SER A 339 -6.61 -50.37 -0.36
N ILE A 340 -5.73 -51.36 -0.50
CA ILE A 340 -4.30 -51.14 -0.76
C ILE A 340 -4.10 -50.40 -2.09
N LEU A 341 -4.80 -50.82 -3.14
CA LEU A 341 -4.75 -50.17 -4.45
C LEU A 341 -5.25 -48.72 -4.40
N LEU A 342 -6.40 -48.48 -3.76
CA LEU A 342 -6.98 -47.13 -3.60
C LEU A 342 -6.05 -46.21 -2.80
N MET A 343 -5.41 -46.73 -1.76
CA MET A 343 -4.47 -46.00 -0.92
C MET A 343 -3.18 -45.67 -1.67
N LEU A 344 -2.63 -46.61 -2.44
CA LEU A 344 -1.47 -46.37 -3.29
C LEU A 344 -1.79 -45.36 -4.40
N ALA A 345 -2.96 -45.47 -5.03
CA ALA A 345 -3.43 -44.50 -6.02
C ALA A 345 -3.66 -43.10 -5.40
N TYR A 346 -4.21 -43.02 -4.20
CA TYR A 346 -4.37 -41.77 -3.46
C TYR A 346 -3.01 -41.11 -3.17
N MET A 347 -2.06 -41.86 -2.60
CA MET A 347 -0.71 -41.34 -2.31
C MET A 347 0.00 -40.89 -3.59
N GLY A 348 -0.07 -41.68 -4.67
CA GLY A 348 0.53 -41.31 -5.96
C GLY A 348 -0.11 -40.07 -6.59
N THR A 349 -1.44 -39.99 -6.65
CA THR A 349 -2.14 -38.86 -7.29
C THR A 349 -2.01 -37.57 -6.48
N VAL A 350 -2.16 -37.64 -5.16
CA VAL A 350 -2.15 -36.46 -4.30
C VAL A 350 -0.75 -35.92 -4.07
N ILE A 351 0.24 -36.79 -3.82
CA ILE A 351 1.61 -36.36 -3.55
C ILE A 351 2.34 -36.01 -4.85
N VAL A 352 2.23 -36.84 -5.90
CA VAL A 352 3.05 -36.66 -7.12
C VAL A 352 2.40 -35.73 -8.13
N ILE A 353 1.08 -35.76 -8.31
CA ILE A 353 0.45 -34.97 -9.37
C ILE A 353 -0.04 -33.63 -8.83
N LEU A 354 -0.85 -33.63 -7.76
CA LEU A 354 -1.46 -32.41 -7.24
C LEU A 354 -0.44 -31.44 -6.65
N LEU A 355 0.53 -31.92 -5.85
CA LEU A 355 1.53 -31.05 -5.25
C LEU A 355 2.50 -30.45 -6.30
N ASN A 356 2.94 -31.25 -7.27
CA ASN A 356 3.84 -30.77 -8.33
C ASN A 356 3.15 -29.74 -9.23
N ILE A 357 1.87 -29.93 -9.55
CA ILE A 357 1.08 -28.92 -10.28
C ILE A 357 0.92 -27.65 -9.44
N LEU A 358 0.65 -27.78 -8.14
CA LEU A 358 0.52 -26.62 -7.25
C LEU A 358 1.82 -25.81 -7.19
N ILE A 359 2.97 -26.47 -7.04
CA ILE A 359 4.28 -25.82 -7.03
C ILE A 359 4.56 -25.11 -8.36
N ALA A 360 4.28 -25.77 -9.48
CA ALA A 360 4.45 -25.18 -10.80
C ALA A 360 3.57 -23.93 -10.99
N GLN A 361 2.29 -24.01 -10.59
CA GLN A 361 1.38 -22.87 -10.63
C GLN A 361 1.87 -21.73 -9.73
N MET A 362 2.21 -22.02 -8.47
CA MET A 362 2.73 -21.03 -7.52
C MET A 362 3.99 -20.33 -8.03
N SER A 363 4.90 -21.05 -8.69
CA SER A 363 6.12 -20.45 -9.27
C SER A 363 5.79 -19.42 -10.34
N THR A 364 4.93 -19.78 -11.30
CA THR A 364 4.53 -18.86 -12.38
C THR A 364 3.75 -17.67 -11.84
N THR A 365 2.79 -17.88 -10.95
CA THR A 365 1.99 -16.81 -10.38
C THR A 365 2.78 -15.96 -9.40
N TYR A 366 3.80 -16.48 -8.73
CA TYR A 366 4.70 -15.70 -7.89
C TYR A 366 5.40 -14.60 -8.69
N THR A 367 5.96 -14.93 -9.86
CA THR A 367 6.62 -13.92 -10.72
C THR A 367 5.64 -12.82 -11.17
N GLN A 368 4.42 -13.20 -11.55
CA GLN A 368 3.37 -12.25 -11.93
C GLN A 368 2.88 -11.42 -10.74
N ALA A 369 2.65 -12.06 -9.60
CA ALA A 369 2.19 -11.43 -8.38
C ALA A 369 3.21 -10.43 -7.86
N LYS A 370 4.51 -10.74 -7.93
CA LYS A 370 5.60 -9.83 -7.53
C LYS A 370 5.57 -8.51 -8.31
N ARG A 371 5.30 -8.57 -9.62
CA ARG A 371 5.18 -7.36 -10.46
C ARG A 371 3.98 -6.50 -10.08
N VAL A 372 2.82 -7.11 -9.88
CA VAL A 372 1.60 -6.36 -9.54
C VAL A 372 1.62 -5.86 -8.10
N ALA A 373 2.20 -6.64 -7.17
CA ALA A 373 2.30 -6.29 -5.75
C ALA A 373 3.11 -5.01 -5.53
N ARG A 374 4.06 -4.66 -6.40
CA ARG A 374 4.78 -3.36 -6.33
C ARG A 374 3.84 -2.17 -6.51
N LEU A 375 2.98 -2.22 -7.53
CA LEU A 375 2.01 -1.15 -7.79
C LEU A 375 0.98 -1.08 -6.67
N GLU A 376 0.46 -2.23 -6.24
CA GLU A 376 -0.48 -2.30 -5.12
C GLU A 376 0.16 -1.77 -3.82
N TYR A 377 1.43 -2.08 -3.57
CA TYR A 377 2.19 -1.57 -2.43
C TYR A 377 2.34 -0.04 -2.44
N ASP A 378 2.62 0.56 -3.60
CA ASP A 378 2.69 2.02 -3.72
C ASP A 378 1.32 2.68 -3.51
N VAL A 379 0.25 2.07 -4.05
CA VAL A 379 -1.13 2.49 -3.77
C VAL A 379 -1.44 2.41 -2.28
N ASP A 380 -1.11 1.30 -1.61
CA ASP A 380 -1.35 1.13 -0.19
C ASP A 380 -0.59 2.15 0.66
N ARG A 381 0.64 2.50 0.28
CA ARG A 381 1.40 3.57 0.93
C ARG A 381 0.73 4.91 0.77
N ILE A 382 0.25 5.26 -0.42
CA ILE A 382 -0.51 6.50 -0.64
C ILE A 382 -1.77 6.51 0.23
N LEU A 383 -2.54 5.44 0.20
CA LEU A 383 -3.79 5.35 0.96
C LEU A 383 -3.53 5.48 2.46
N LEU A 384 -2.50 4.80 2.97
CA LEU A 384 -2.08 4.92 4.37
C LEU A 384 -1.61 6.34 4.71
N LEU A 385 -0.86 6.97 3.83
CA LEU A 385 -0.37 8.33 3.98
C LEU A 385 -1.52 9.34 4.02
N THR A 386 -2.47 9.26 3.10
CA THR A 386 -3.68 10.10 3.11
C THR A 386 -4.53 9.84 4.36
N ARG A 387 -4.62 8.59 4.82
CA ARG A 387 -5.30 8.27 6.10
C ARG A 387 -4.61 8.97 7.27
N MET A 388 -3.27 8.94 7.32
CA MET A 388 -2.47 9.65 8.33
C MET A 388 -2.68 11.17 8.27
N GLU A 389 -2.73 11.75 7.07
CA GLU A 389 -2.97 13.19 6.86
C GLU A 389 -4.36 13.66 7.32
N ARG A 390 -5.35 12.75 7.35
CA ARG A 390 -6.74 13.05 7.73
C ARG A 390 -6.99 12.95 9.23
N PHE A 391 -6.01 12.52 10.03
CA PHE A 391 -6.16 12.48 11.48
C PHE A 391 -6.35 13.91 12.03
N PRO A 392 -7.44 14.20 12.77
CA PRO A 392 -7.78 15.57 13.17
C PRO A 392 -6.69 16.27 14.00
N LEU A 393 -5.88 15.50 14.71
CA LEU A 393 -4.89 16.00 15.67
C LEU A 393 -3.55 16.34 15.04
N LEU A 394 -3.26 15.80 13.85
CA LEU A 394 -1.93 15.87 13.24
C LEU A 394 -2.06 16.52 11.86
N ASN A 395 -1.83 17.84 11.80
CA ASN A 395 -1.86 18.63 10.56
C ASN A 395 -0.62 18.34 9.66
N LEU A 396 -0.35 17.06 9.37
CA LEU A 396 0.86 16.61 8.68
C LEU A 396 0.97 17.17 7.26
N ARG A 397 -0.16 17.25 6.55
CA ARG A 397 -0.24 17.74 5.17
C ARG A 397 0.21 19.19 5.03
N VAL A 398 -0.17 20.06 5.97
CA VAL A 398 0.27 21.48 5.99
C VAL A 398 1.69 21.58 6.55
N LYS A 399 1.99 20.88 7.65
CA LYS A 399 3.29 20.97 8.34
C LYS A 399 4.47 20.59 7.45
N TYR A 400 4.34 19.50 6.68
CA TYR A 400 5.40 18.96 5.82
C TYR A 400 5.19 19.29 4.34
N TYR A 401 4.32 20.25 4.01
CA TYR A 401 4.11 20.67 2.63
C TYR A 401 5.40 21.24 2.02
N LYS A 402 5.68 20.81 0.79
CA LYS A 402 6.73 21.36 -0.07
C LYS A 402 6.14 21.62 -1.44
N GLU A 403 6.40 22.80 -1.99
CA GLU A 403 5.90 23.19 -3.30
C GLU A 403 6.61 22.47 -4.45
N GLY A 404 7.90 22.16 -4.26
CA GLY A 404 8.70 21.35 -5.16
C GLY A 404 9.99 20.86 -4.52
N ASP A 405 10.75 20.04 -5.24
CA ASP A 405 12.07 19.55 -4.83
C ASP A 405 13.04 19.48 -6.03
N TRP A 406 14.30 19.85 -5.79
CA TRP A 406 15.39 19.76 -6.76
C TRP A 406 16.05 18.40 -6.67
N ILE A 407 16.14 17.70 -7.79
CA ILE A 407 16.59 16.32 -7.83
C ILE A 407 17.57 16.14 -8.99
N SER A 408 18.80 15.76 -8.65
CA SER A 408 19.81 15.45 -9.65
C SER A 408 19.48 14.19 -10.44
N GLU A 409 19.91 14.15 -11.69
CA GLU A 409 19.73 13.00 -12.59
C GLU A 409 20.23 11.70 -11.94
N ILE A 410 21.41 11.73 -11.30
CA ILE A 410 22.00 10.54 -10.64
C ILE A 410 21.09 10.05 -9.51
N LYS A 411 20.56 10.97 -8.69
CA LYS A 411 19.66 10.62 -7.58
C LYS A 411 18.34 10.10 -8.11
N LEU A 412 17.78 10.72 -9.15
CA LEU A 412 16.55 10.28 -9.80
C LEU A 412 16.71 8.90 -10.43
N ALA A 413 17.79 8.68 -11.17
CA ALA A 413 18.12 7.42 -11.83
C ALA A 413 18.33 6.31 -10.81
N LYS A 414 19.10 6.54 -9.74
CA LYS A 414 19.30 5.57 -8.65
C LYS A 414 17.97 5.13 -8.05
N GLU A 415 17.07 6.07 -7.80
CA GLU A 415 15.75 5.77 -7.26
C GLU A 415 14.93 4.95 -8.25
N LEU A 416 14.79 5.41 -9.49
CA LEU A 416 14.03 4.70 -10.52
C LEU A 416 14.61 3.30 -10.82
N LEU A 417 15.94 3.14 -10.71
CA LEU A 417 16.65 1.86 -10.84
C LEU A 417 16.27 0.89 -9.71
N GLU A 418 16.32 1.32 -8.45
CA GLU A 418 15.93 0.51 -7.28
C GLU A 418 14.49 -0.02 -7.41
N PHE A 419 13.62 0.68 -8.16
CA PHE A 419 12.26 0.23 -8.46
C PHE A 419 12.14 -0.63 -9.72
N SER A 420 13.17 -0.67 -10.58
CA SER A 420 13.20 -1.40 -11.86
C SER A 420 13.99 -2.72 -11.84
N GLU A 421 14.72 -3.02 -10.76
CA GLU A 421 15.69 -4.13 -10.65
C GLU A 421 15.24 -5.49 -11.23
N ASP A 422 13.94 -5.80 -11.23
CA ASP A 422 13.39 -7.10 -11.68
C ASP A 422 12.83 -7.12 -13.12
N ARG A 423 12.89 -6.02 -13.90
CA ARG A 423 12.28 -6.02 -15.25
C ARG A 423 12.88 -7.11 -16.13
N HIS A 424 14.22 -7.21 -16.12
CA HIS A 424 14.96 -8.29 -16.77
C HIS A 424 16.20 -8.64 -15.93
N PRO A 425 16.35 -9.89 -15.44
CA PRO A 425 17.53 -10.35 -14.71
C PRO A 425 18.84 -10.22 -15.51
N TRP A 426 18.74 -10.13 -16.83
CA TRP A 426 19.84 -10.18 -17.80
C TRP A 426 20.23 -8.81 -18.37
N GLU A 427 19.47 -7.75 -18.07
CA GLU A 427 19.79 -6.38 -18.52
C GLU A 427 20.94 -5.81 -17.69
N SER A 428 21.92 -5.24 -18.39
CA SER A 428 23.00 -4.50 -17.76
C SER A 428 22.46 -3.25 -17.05
N VAL A 429 23.19 -2.78 -16.02
CA VAL A 429 22.83 -1.54 -15.31
C VAL A 429 22.79 -0.35 -16.27
N GLU A 430 23.65 -0.35 -17.29
CA GLU A 430 23.73 0.70 -18.31
C GLU A 430 22.48 0.75 -19.20
N GLU A 431 21.98 -0.39 -19.65
CA GLU A 431 20.73 -0.46 -20.42
C GLU A 431 19.53 0.07 -19.61
N LYS A 432 19.49 -0.24 -18.31
CA LYS A 432 18.44 0.26 -17.41
C LYS A 432 18.55 1.77 -17.20
N LEU A 433 19.76 2.30 -17.08
CA LEU A 433 20.03 3.75 -17.01
C LEU A 433 19.58 4.46 -18.28
N ASN A 434 19.94 3.93 -19.45
CA ASN A 434 19.55 4.50 -20.74
C ASN A 434 18.04 4.49 -20.94
N ALA A 435 17.35 3.43 -20.53
CA ALA A 435 15.88 3.40 -20.56
C ALA A 435 15.23 4.46 -19.65
N ILE A 436 15.85 4.80 -18.52
CA ILE A 436 15.38 5.87 -17.63
C ILE A 436 15.64 7.24 -18.26
N ARG A 437 16.82 7.47 -18.83
CA ARG A 437 17.14 8.71 -19.56
C ARG A 437 16.20 8.93 -20.73
N ASP A 438 15.93 7.90 -21.52
CA ASP A 438 14.98 7.97 -22.63
C ASP A 438 13.56 8.29 -22.19
N MET A 439 13.14 7.79 -21.03
CA MET A 439 11.86 8.16 -20.42
C MET A 439 11.85 9.64 -20.05
N MET A 440 12.88 10.14 -19.38
CA MET A 440 12.98 11.55 -19.01
C MET A 440 13.06 12.47 -20.23
N ARG A 441 13.81 12.09 -21.27
CA ARG A 441 13.86 12.83 -22.54
C ARG A 441 12.50 12.91 -23.23
N LYS A 442 11.67 11.86 -23.14
CA LYS A 442 10.29 11.92 -23.67
C LYS A 442 9.41 12.89 -22.90
N ILE A 443 9.56 12.94 -21.57
CA ILE A 443 8.82 13.89 -20.72
C ILE A 443 9.19 15.33 -21.11
N VAL A 444 10.50 15.63 -21.19
CA VAL A 444 11.01 16.96 -21.56
C VAL A 444 10.59 17.38 -22.98
N LYS A 445 10.74 16.49 -23.98
CA LYS A 445 10.36 16.82 -25.37
C LYS A 445 8.86 17.07 -25.54
N THR A 446 8.02 16.42 -24.72
CA THR A 446 6.58 16.63 -24.75
C THR A 446 6.24 18.03 -24.25
N ASP A 447 6.96 18.52 -23.23
CA ASP A 447 6.83 19.88 -22.71
C ASP A 447 7.23 20.92 -23.77
N GLU A 448 8.40 20.77 -24.40
CA GLU A 448 8.87 21.68 -25.47
C GLU A 448 7.96 21.71 -26.70
N ALA A 449 7.37 20.56 -27.08
CA ALA A 449 6.44 20.49 -28.20
C ALA A 449 5.13 21.23 -27.89
N TRP A 450 4.70 21.19 -26.62
CA TRP A 450 3.55 21.95 -26.12
C TRP A 450 3.85 23.45 -26.01
N GLU A 451 5.04 23.83 -25.55
CA GLU A 451 5.51 25.21 -25.55
C GLU A 451 5.60 25.76 -26.98
N ARG A 452 6.10 24.98 -27.94
CA ARG A 452 6.14 25.37 -29.37
C ARG A 452 4.76 25.47 -30.03
N MET A 453 3.74 24.77 -29.53
CA MET A 453 2.36 24.98 -29.96
C MET A 453 1.75 26.29 -29.40
N LYS A 454 2.39 26.91 -28.41
CA LYS A 454 2.08 28.26 -27.92
C LYS A 454 3.10 29.27 -28.50
N CYS A 455 2.74 29.95 -29.59
CA CYS A 455 3.36 31.24 -29.96
C CYS A 455 2.26 32.30 -30.08
N PRO A 456 2.44 33.57 -29.66
CA PRO A 456 3.63 34.24 -29.08
C PRO A 456 3.60 34.36 -27.53
N PRO A 457 4.70 34.79 -26.91
CA PRO A 457 4.89 34.83 -25.46
C PRO A 457 4.19 36.04 -24.86
N VAL A 458 2.93 35.88 -24.42
CA VAL A 458 2.28 36.91 -23.60
C VAL A 458 1.55 36.34 -22.38
N LYS A 459 1.21 35.04 -22.32
CA LYS A 459 0.25 34.55 -21.31
C LYS A 459 0.76 33.68 -20.15
N MET A 460 2.00 33.18 -20.19
CA MET A 460 2.57 32.49 -19.01
C MET A 460 3.29 33.47 -18.08
N ALA A 461 3.92 34.51 -18.65
CA ALA A 461 4.38 35.67 -17.89
C ALA A 461 3.18 36.37 -17.23
N GLU A 462 2.02 36.52 -17.88
CA GLU A 462 0.80 37.05 -17.23
C GLU A 462 0.25 36.16 -16.11
N LEU A 463 0.51 34.85 -16.08
CA LEU A 463 0.10 33.99 -14.96
C LEU A 463 1.01 34.12 -13.74
N GLN A 464 2.30 34.41 -13.94
CA GLN A 464 3.24 34.77 -12.87
C GLN A 464 3.21 36.27 -12.51
N ILE A 465 2.79 37.14 -13.44
CA ILE A 465 2.72 38.61 -13.28
C ILE A 465 1.34 39.05 -12.80
N SER A 466 0.24 38.33 -13.07
CA SER A 466 -1.10 38.63 -12.50
C SER A 466 -1.14 38.43 -10.98
N TYR A 467 -0.29 37.57 -10.43
CA TYR A 467 -0.05 37.53 -8.98
C TYR A 467 0.74 38.74 -8.47
N LYS A 468 1.54 39.40 -9.32
CA LYS A 468 2.45 40.50 -8.96
C LYS A 468 1.90 41.90 -9.23
N SER A 469 0.94 42.07 -10.14
CA SER A 469 0.40 43.39 -10.54
C SER A 469 -0.92 43.77 -9.87
N THR A 470 -1.64 42.84 -9.24
CA THR A 470 -2.95 43.14 -8.60
C THR A 470 -2.82 43.72 -7.18
N SER A 471 -1.61 44.03 -6.70
CA SER A 471 -1.38 44.66 -5.39
C SER A 471 -0.94 46.13 -5.47
N VAL A 472 -0.79 46.72 -6.66
CA VAL A 472 -0.31 48.11 -6.82
C VAL A 472 -1.13 48.86 -7.87
N SER A 473 -2.40 49.16 -7.56
CA SER A 473 -3.02 50.48 -7.78
C SER A 473 -4.52 50.35 -7.55
N PHE A 474 -5.04 50.91 -6.45
CA PHE A 474 -6.34 51.59 -6.41
C PHE A 474 -6.38 52.41 -5.12
N GLY A 475 -5.54 53.45 -5.09
CA GLY A 475 -5.76 54.63 -4.27
C GLY A 475 -6.40 55.71 -5.16
N CYS A 476 -7.43 56.37 -4.64
CA CYS A 476 -8.11 57.54 -5.21
C CYS A 476 -8.93 57.32 -6.50
N SER A 477 -10.27 57.27 -6.39
CA SER A 477 -11.11 58.49 -6.40
C SER A 477 -12.59 58.12 -6.42
N LEU A 478 -13.28 58.50 -5.34
CA LEU A 478 -14.72 58.74 -5.32
C LEU A 478 -15.06 59.90 -6.27
N VAL A 479 -15.92 59.72 -7.28
CA VAL A 479 -16.80 60.73 -7.91
C VAL A 479 -17.90 59.95 -8.66
N THR A 480 -19.06 59.68 -8.05
CA THR A 480 -20.38 60.33 -8.29
C THR A 480 -20.82 60.52 -9.74
N LEU A 481 -21.94 59.85 -10.05
CA LEU A 481 -23.12 60.28 -10.83
C LEU A 481 -22.99 60.56 -12.34
N ASP A 482 -23.98 59.97 -13.03
CA ASP A 482 -24.43 60.06 -14.43
C ASP A 482 -23.72 59.24 -15.51
#